data_AF-A0A7V8A9X5-F1
#
_entry.id   AF-A0A7V8A9X5-F1
#
_cell.length_a   1.000
_cell.length_b   1.000
_cell.length_c   1.000
_cell.angle_alpha   90.00
_cell.angle_beta   90.00
_cell.angle_gamma   90.00
#
_symmetry.space_group_name_H-M   'P 1'
#
loop_
_entity.id
_entity.type
_entity.pdbx_description
1 polymer ?
#
loop_
_entity_poly.entity_id
_entity_poly.type
_entity_poly.pdbx_seq_one_letter_code
_entity_poly.pdbx_strand_id
1 'polypeptide(L)'
;MTKQLSFEIEAGAICAVEEAAIGAFAHVGLGDEMQADRAAIAHMHAVLAELAMSGHVVFGEGDEYESALLFDGEKLGQGGLECDIALDALEGTTLAAKAMQNALSVIAISPKGGLLRVPDIYMDKIAIGPNFPQGIIDLDKSTRFDCRIARNWRKSLLDSRWRCRRRDIYH
;
A
#
# COMPACT_ATOMS: atom_id res chain seq x y z
N MET A 1 11.66 2.68 25.80
CA MET A 1 11.80 3.70 24.74
C MET A 1 11.07 3.18 23.51
N THR A 2 10.01 3.86 23.08
CA THR A 2 9.36 3.56 21.81
C THR A 2 10.36 3.88 20.70
N LYS A 3 10.71 2.89 19.87
CA LYS A 3 11.54 3.16 18.69
C LYS A 3 10.70 4.03 17.76
N GLN A 4 11.21 5.21 17.41
CA GLN A 4 10.57 6.14 16.49
C GLN A 4 11.40 6.19 15.21
N LEU A 5 10.72 6.38 14.07
CA LEU A 5 11.40 6.58 12.80
C LEU A 5 12.17 7.91 12.83
N SER A 6 13.29 7.97 12.12
CA SER A 6 14.03 9.22 11.93
C SER A 6 13.39 10.04 10.82
N PHE A 7 13.57 11.37 10.87
CA PHE A 7 13.14 12.27 9.80
C PHE A 7 13.71 11.87 8.43
N GLU A 8 14.94 11.35 8.40
CA GLU A 8 15.59 10.88 7.16
C GLU A 8 14.83 9.70 6.54
N ILE A 9 14.34 8.75 7.36
CA ILE A 9 13.52 7.63 6.86
C ILE A 9 12.15 8.14 6.40
N GLU A 10 11.54 9.08 7.11
CA GLU A 10 10.26 9.69 6.73
C GLU A 10 10.37 10.42 5.39
N ALA A 11 11.38 11.27 5.21
CA ALA A 11 11.65 11.97 3.96
C ALA A 11 12.04 10.99 2.84
N GLY A 12 12.81 9.96 3.16
CA GLY A 12 13.17 8.89 2.23
C GLY A 12 11.97 8.12 1.70
N ALA A 13 10.99 7.83 2.57
CA ALA A 13 9.74 7.17 2.17
C ALA A 13 8.92 8.03 1.20
N ILE A 14 8.87 9.35 1.42
CA ILE A 14 8.23 10.30 0.50
C ILE A 14 8.93 10.27 -0.86
N CYS A 15 10.26 10.40 -0.86
CA CYS A 15 11.04 10.38 -2.10
C CYS A 15 10.89 9.04 -2.86
N ALA A 16 10.84 7.91 -2.14
CA ALA A 16 10.70 6.59 -2.75
C ALA A 16 9.39 6.44 -3.54
N VAL A 17 8.26 6.94 -3.01
CA VAL A 17 6.98 6.89 -3.75
C VAL A 17 6.91 7.92 -4.88
N GLU A 18 7.56 9.08 -4.72
CA GLU A 18 7.66 10.08 -5.81
C GLU A 18 8.46 9.52 -6.99
N GLU A 19 9.63 8.93 -6.71
CA GLU A 19 10.49 8.33 -7.73
C GLU A 19 9.83 7.13 -8.41
N ALA A 20 9.14 6.27 -7.64
CA ALA A 20 8.37 5.16 -8.19
C ALA A 20 7.29 5.64 -9.18
N ALA A 21 6.53 6.66 -8.79
CA ALA A 21 5.49 7.25 -9.63
C ALA A 21 6.09 7.90 -10.90
N ILE A 22 7.25 8.56 -10.78
CA ILE A 22 7.99 9.12 -11.93
C ILE A 22 8.48 8.00 -12.87
N GLY A 23 9.02 6.91 -12.32
CA GLY A 23 9.46 5.74 -13.09
C GLY A 23 8.31 5.11 -13.88
N ALA A 24 7.16 4.91 -13.23
CA ALA A 24 5.96 4.39 -13.89
C ALA A 24 5.39 5.33 -14.96
N PHE A 25 5.49 6.66 -14.76
CA PHE A 25 4.85 7.67 -15.60
C PHE A 25 5.26 7.56 -17.07
N ALA A 26 6.52 7.23 -17.37
CA ALA A 26 7.02 7.06 -18.73
C ALA A 26 6.32 5.92 -19.51
N HIS A 27 5.65 5.02 -18.80
CA HIS A 27 4.98 3.85 -19.35
C HIS A 27 3.44 3.91 -19.29
N VAL A 28 2.90 5.02 -18.78
CA VAL A 28 1.44 5.22 -18.69
C VAL A 28 0.81 5.26 -20.08
N GLY A 29 -0.25 4.48 -20.28
CA GLY A 29 -1.01 4.44 -21.54
C GLY A 29 -0.37 3.64 -22.67
N LEU A 30 0.78 2.98 -22.43
CA LEU A 30 1.47 2.18 -23.45
C LEU A 30 0.96 0.74 -23.56
N GLY A 31 0.07 0.31 -22.66
CA GLY A 31 -0.49 -1.04 -22.66
C GLY A 31 0.45 -2.14 -22.12
N ASP A 32 1.61 -1.77 -21.59
CA ASP A 32 2.59 -2.70 -21.02
C ASP A 32 2.62 -2.60 -19.50
N GLU A 33 1.90 -3.51 -18.84
CA GLU A 33 1.78 -3.57 -17.37
C GLU A 33 3.13 -3.90 -16.72
N MET A 34 3.85 -4.87 -17.29
CA MET A 34 5.12 -5.36 -16.74
C MET A 34 6.21 -4.31 -16.82
N GLN A 35 6.26 -3.55 -17.91
CA GLN A 35 7.27 -2.52 -18.08
C GLN A 35 7.02 -1.32 -17.16
N ALA A 36 5.76 -0.91 -16.98
CA ALA A 36 5.41 0.16 -16.05
C ALA A 36 5.77 -0.22 -14.60
N ASP A 37 5.46 -1.45 -14.23
CA ASP A 37 5.72 -2.02 -12.91
C ASP A 37 7.22 -2.10 -12.60
N ARG A 38 8.00 -2.73 -13.49
CA ARG A 38 9.46 -2.82 -13.34
C ARG A 38 10.16 -1.47 -13.23
N ALA A 39 9.68 -0.46 -13.95
CA ALA A 39 10.22 0.89 -13.85
C ALA A 39 9.95 1.50 -12.46
N ALA A 40 8.74 1.32 -11.92
CA ALA A 40 8.40 1.78 -10.59
C ALA A 40 9.26 1.11 -9.50
N ILE A 41 9.38 -0.23 -9.58
CA ILE A 41 10.16 -1.05 -8.65
C ILE A 41 11.63 -0.60 -8.63
N ALA A 42 12.24 -0.43 -9.81
CA ALA A 42 13.64 -0.03 -9.91
C ALA A 42 13.90 1.35 -9.29
N HIS A 43 13.01 2.31 -9.53
CA HIS A 43 13.11 3.66 -8.97
C HIS A 43 12.91 3.68 -7.45
N MET A 44 11.87 2.99 -6.96
CA MET A 44 11.62 2.88 -5.52
C MET A 44 12.82 2.23 -4.80
N HIS A 45 13.30 1.10 -5.33
CA HIS A 45 14.42 0.38 -4.75
C HIS A 45 15.69 1.24 -4.68
N ALA A 46 16.00 2.00 -5.74
CA ALA A 46 17.18 2.87 -5.76
C ALA A 46 17.18 3.90 -4.62
N VAL A 47 16.02 4.45 -4.26
CA VAL A 47 15.91 5.37 -3.11
C VAL A 47 16.07 4.61 -1.80
N LEU A 48 15.32 3.52 -1.62
CA LEU A 48 15.28 2.79 -0.35
C LEU A 48 16.63 2.14 -0.01
N ALA A 49 17.39 1.70 -1.00
CA ALA A 49 18.72 1.11 -0.83
C ALA A 49 19.74 2.10 -0.23
N GLU A 50 19.55 3.40 -0.41
CA GLU A 50 20.47 4.44 0.08
C GLU A 50 20.10 5.00 1.47
N LEU A 51 18.94 4.62 2.02
CA LEU A 51 18.52 5.12 3.32
C LEU A 51 19.33 4.50 4.46
N ALA A 52 19.62 5.31 5.50
CA ALA A 52 20.29 4.89 6.74
C ALA A 52 19.37 4.06 7.65
N MET A 53 18.92 2.91 7.14
CA MET A 53 18.06 1.96 7.83
C MET A 53 18.50 0.52 7.57
N SER A 54 18.11 -0.36 8.48
CA SER A 54 18.15 -1.82 8.28
C SER A 54 16.72 -2.27 7.96
N GLY A 55 16.30 -2.04 6.71
CA GLY A 55 14.95 -2.31 6.24
C GLY A 55 14.75 -3.79 5.94
N HIS A 56 13.59 -4.32 6.31
CA HIS A 56 13.15 -5.66 5.97
C HIS A 56 11.79 -5.59 5.29
N VAL A 57 11.72 -5.99 4.02
CA VAL A 57 10.48 -6.04 3.25
C VAL A 57 9.63 -7.18 3.78
N VAL A 58 8.51 -6.84 4.42
CA VAL A 58 7.54 -7.80 4.95
C VAL A 58 6.37 -8.05 4.01
N PHE A 59 6.10 -7.08 3.12
CA PHE A 59 5.22 -7.20 1.98
C PHE A 59 5.83 -6.40 0.83
N GLY A 60 6.16 -7.11 -0.24
CA GLY A 60 6.78 -6.58 -1.44
C GLY A 60 5.98 -6.89 -2.69
N GLU A 61 6.67 -6.93 -3.81
CA GLU A 61 6.12 -7.13 -5.16
C GLU A 61 5.81 -8.61 -5.50
N GLY A 62 6.00 -9.49 -4.52
CA GLY A 62 5.87 -10.94 -4.67
C GLY A 62 7.03 -11.67 -4.00
N ASP A 63 7.12 -12.97 -4.27
CA ASP A 63 8.27 -13.77 -3.82
C ASP A 63 9.55 -13.52 -4.66
N GLU A 64 10.66 -14.14 -4.28
CA GLU A 64 11.96 -14.00 -4.96
C GLU A 64 11.97 -14.49 -6.42
N TYR A 65 10.96 -15.27 -6.84
CA TYR A 65 10.80 -15.76 -8.20
C TYR A 65 9.94 -14.81 -9.05
N GLU A 66 9.00 -14.11 -8.41
CA GLU A 66 8.12 -13.14 -9.03
C GLU A 66 8.79 -11.78 -9.23
N SER A 67 9.60 -11.34 -8.27
CA SER A 67 10.37 -10.10 -8.36
C SER A 67 11.82 -10.26 -7.90
N ALA A 68 12.74 -9.66 -8.65
CA ALA A 68 14.16 -9.64 -8.31
C ALA A 68 14.54 -8.55 -7.29
N LEU A 69 13.69 -7.53 -7.12
CA LEU A 69 13.87 -6.39 -6.22
C LEU A 69 12.56 -6.17 -5.45
N LEU A 70 12.65 -5.69 -4.22
CA LEU A 70 11.50 -5.43 -3.35
C LEU A 70 10.62 -6.68 -3.13
N PHE A 71 11.23 -7.86 -3.12
CA PHE A 71 10.53 -9.12 -2.86
C PHE A 71 10.32 -9.34 -1.35
N ASP A 72 9.37 -10.20 -1.00
CA ASP A 72 9.12 -10.60 0.38
C ASP A 72 10.36 -11.18 1.06
N GLY A 73 10.82 -10.51 2.13
CA GLY A 73 12.00 -10.90 2.89
C GLY A 73 13.30 -10.21 2.47
N GLU A 74 13.27 -9.36 1.44
CA GLU A 74 14.44 -8.56 1.06
C GLU A 74 14.93 -7.69 2.22
N LYS A 75 16.25 -7.56 2.34
CA LYS A 75 16.90 -6.63 3.27
C LYS A 75 17.57 -5.52 2.48
N LEU A 76 17.25 -4.28 2.80
CA LEU A 76 17.74 -3.10 2.07
C LEU A 76 18.09 -1.93 3.00
N GLY A 77 18.80 -0.95 2.46
CA GLY A 77 19.33 0.21 3.18
C GLY A 77 20.80 0.04 3.59
N GLN A 78 21.41 1.12 4.07
CA GLN A 78 22.84 1.22 4.40
C GLN A 78 23.16 0.83 5.87
N GLY A 79 22.18 0.26 6.57
CA GLY A 79 22.26 -0.05 7.99
C GLY A 79 21.75 1.11 8.86
N GLY A 80 21.21 0.77 10.04
CA GLY A 80 20.69 1.77 10.97
C GLY A 80 19.52 1.25 11.78
N LEU A 81 18.41 2.00 11.80
CA LEU A 81 17.21 1.59 12.51
C LEU A 81 16.59 0.36 11.82
N GLU A 82 16.39 -0.71 12.61
CA GLU A 82 15.66 -1.91 12.18
C GLU A 82 14.18 -1.60 11.96
N CYS A 83 13.73 -1.72 10.71
CA CYS A 83 12.36 -1.39 10.29
C CYS A 83 11.75 -2.52 9.46
N ASP A 84 10.44 -2.72 9.59
CA ASP A 84 9.66 -3.49 8.63
C ASP A 84 9.07 -2.53 7.58
N ILE A 85 9.05 -2.98 6.32
CA ILE A 85 8.59 -2.21 5.16
C ILE A 85 7.49 -3.02 4.44
N ALA A 86 6.35 -2.39 4.20
CA ALA A 86 5.33 -2.89 3.27
C ALA A 86 5.18 -1.89 2.13
N LEU A 87 5.20 -2.34 0.89
CA LEU A 87 5.17 -1.47 -0.26
C LEU A 87 4.38 -2.10 -1.41
N ASP A 88 4.01 -1.24 -2.34
CA ASP A 88 3.54 -1.57 -3.68
C ASP A 88 3.99 -0.40 -4.58
N ALA A 89 5.03 -0.64 -5.38
CA ALA A 89 5.67 0.37 -6.21
C ALA A 89 4.71 0.89 -7.28
N LEU A 90 3.79 0.04 -7.77
CA LEU A 90 2.75 0.44 -8.70
C LEU A 90 1.43 -0.34 -8.48
N GLU A 91 0.64 0.11 -7.51
CA GLU A 91 -0.70 -0.44 -7.31
C GLU A 91 -1.58 -0.03 -8.50
N GLY A 92 -2.20 -1.03 -9.11
CA GLY A 92 -3.00 -0.87 -10.32
C GLY A 92 -2.17 -0.76 -11.61
N THR A 93 -1.20 -1.64 -11.82
CA THR A 93 -0.42 -1.78 -13.07
C THR A 93 -1.29 -1.73 -14.34
N THR A 94 -2.41 -2.48 -14.38
CA THR A 94 -3.39 -2.43 -15.47
C THR A 94 -3.98 -1.03 -15.68
N LEU A 95 -4.23 -0.28 -14.59
CA LEU A 95 -4.76 1.08 -14.66
C LEU A 95 -3.71 2.02 -15.25
N ALA A 96 -2.46 1.92 -14.80
CA ALA A 96 -1.35 2.71 -15.32
C ALA A 96 -1.12 2.44 -16.82
N ALA A 97 -1.00 1.18 -17.21
CA ALA A 97 -0.81 0.77 -18.61
C ALA A 97 -1.93 1.26 -19.53
N LYS A 98 -3.15 1.44 -19.02
CA LYS A 98 -4.33 1.92 -19.77
C LYS A 98 -4.65 3.40 -19.56
N ALA A 99 -3.78 4.15 -18.89
CA ALA A 99 -4.00 5.57 -18.54
C ALA A 99 -5.33 5.83 -17.82
N MET A 100 -5.70 4.93 -16.90
CA MET A 100 -6.90 5.03 -16.08
C MET A 100 -6.59 5.65 -14.71
N GLN A 101 -7.63 6.16 -14.06
CA GLN A 101 -7.53 6.77 -12.73
C GLN A 101 -7.27 5.73 -11.63
N ASN A 102 -6.63 6.18 -10.54
CA ASN A 102 -6.38 5.45 -9.29
C ASN A 102 -5.22 4.44 -9.31
N ALA A 103 -4.29 4.51 -10.26
CA ALA A 103 -2.96 3.93 -10.07
C ALA A 103 -2.17 4.78 -9.06
N LEU A 104 -1.38 4.15 -8.19
CA LEU A 104 -0.61 4.84 -7.15
C LEU A 104 0.64 4.06 -6.74
N SER A 105 1.64 4.75 -6.17
CA SER A 105 2.77 4.14 -5.48
C SER A 105 2.58 4.28 -3.98
N VAL A 106 2.83 3.21 -3.21
CA VAL A 106 2.53 3.15 -1.78
C VAL A 106 3.68 2.54 -1.01
N ILE A 107 3.95 3.13 0.16
CA ILE A 107 4.87 2.56 1.14
C ILE A 107 4.35 2.79 2.56
N ALA A 108 4.60 1.82 3.43
CA ALA A 108 4.40 1.89 4.87
C ALA A 108 5.66 1.36 5.56
N ILE A 109 6.20 2.16 6.49
CA ILE A 109 7.39 1.81 7.28
C ILE A 109 7.02 1.84 8.74
N SER A 110 7.47 0.84 9.49
CA SER A 110 7.29 0.75 10.94
C SER A 110 8.58 0.27 11.59
N PRO A 111 8.87 0.64 12.85
CA PRO A 111 9.89 -0.09 13.62
C PRO A 111 9.60 -1.59 13.56
N LYS A 112 10.68 -2.39 13.55
CA LYS A 112 10.58 -3.85 13.44
C LYS A 112 9.52 -4.46 14.38
N GLY A 113 8.65 -5.30 13.82
CA GLY A 113 7.51 -5.93 14.48
C GLY A 113 6.21 -5.13 14.43
N GLY A 114 6.21 -3.94 13.82
CA GLY A 114 5.04 -3.06 13.80
C GLY A 114 4.07 -3.28 12.63
N LEU A 115 4.36 -4.21 11.72
CA LEU A 115 3.47 -4.58 10.61
C LEU A 115 2.99 -6.04 10.79
N LEU A 116 1.69 -6.26 10.63
CA LEU A 116 1.08 -7.57 10.73
C LEU A 116 1.46 -8.42 9.53
N ARG A 117 2.24 -9.49 9.74
CA ARG A 117 2.56 -10.45 8.69
C ARG A 117 1.40 -11.42 8.49
N VAL A 118 0.97 -11.56 7.24
CA VAL A 118 -0.07 -12.49 6.78
C VAL A 118 0.43 -13.18 5.51
N PRO A 119 0.01 -14.41 5.22
CA PRO A 119 0.30 -15.03 3.93
C PRO A 119 -0.41 -14.28 2.79
N ASP A 120 -0.01 -14.54 1.55
CA ASP A 120 -0.73 -14.05 0.38
C ASP A 120 -2.07 -14.78 0.22
N ILE A 121 -3.12 -14.17 0.77
CA ILE A 121 -4.49 -14.67 0.74
C ILE A 121 -5.46 -13.49 0.60
N TYR A 122 -6.67 -13.80 0.12
CA TYR A 122 -7.75 -12.82 0.17
C TYR A 122 -8.09 -12.41 1.61
N MET A 123 -8.47 -11.14 1.76
CA MET A 123 -8.85 -10.56 3.03
C MET A 123 -10.12 -9.72 2.87
N ASP A 124 -11.14 -10.03 3.66
CA ASP A 124 -12.31 -9.19 3.79
C ASP A 124 -11.95 -7.90 4.54
N LYS A 125 -12.26 -6.76 3.92
CA LYS A 125 -11.91 -5.43 4.43
C LYS A 125 -13.15 -4.57 4.54
N ILE A 126 -13.32 -3.96 5.70
CA ILE A 126 -14.24 -2.84 5.91
C ILE A 126 -13.47 -1.70 6.57
N ALA A 127 -13.59 -0.51 6.00
CA ALA A 127 -12.89 0.67 6.48
C ALA A 127 -13.82 1.89 6.43
N ILE A 128 -13.69 2.75 7.44
CA ILE A 128 -14.39 4.03 7.54
C ILE A 128 -13.39 5.12 7.90
N GLY A 129 -13.72 6.36 7.52
CA GLY A 129 -12.91 7.52 7.85
C GLY A 129 -12.91 7.87 9.35
N PRO A 130 -12.18 8.94 9.73
CA PRO A 130 -12.12 9.38 11.12
C PRO A 130 -13.46 9.94 11.60
N ASN A 131 -13.53 10.18 12.92
CA ASN A 131 -14.67 10.74 13.64
C ASN A 131 -15.85 9.81 13.84
N PHE A 132 -15.79 8.53 13.50
CA PHE A 132 -16.83 7.58 13.91
C PHE A 132 -16.51 6.98 15.31
N PRO A 133 -17.52 6.54 16.07
CA PRO A 133 -17.31 5.78 17.30
C PRO A 133 -16.50 4.51 17.03
N GLN A 134 -15.63 4.15 17.97
CA GLN A 134 -14.94 2.87 17.93
C GLN A 134 -15.95 1.71 17.94
N GLY A 135 -15.70 0.68 17.12
CA GLY A 135 -16.55 -0.51 17.04
C GLY A 135 -17.87 -0.30 16.31
N ILE A 136 -18.03 0.79 15.54
CA ILE A 136 -19.27 1.05 14.80
C ILE A 136 -19.48 0.10 13.59
N ILE A 137 -18.40 -0.46 13.06
CA ILE A 137 -18.38 -1.44 11.96
C ILE A 137 -17.80 -2.76 12.48
N ASP A 138 -18.27 -3.87 11.93
CA ASP A 138 -17.90 -5.22 12.37
C ASP A 138 -18.06 -6.20 11.19
N LEU A 139 -16.98 -6.87 10.81
CA LEU A 139 -16.95 -7.80 9.68
C LEU A 139 -17.91 -8.98 9.84
N ASP A 140 -18.27 -9.35 11.08
CA ASP A 140 -19.24 -10.42 11.35
C ASP A 140 -20.69 -9.96 11.16
N LYS A 141 -20.92 -8.66 10.93
CA LYS A 141 -22.24 -8.09 10.63
C LYS A 141 -22.48 -8.03 9.13
N SER A 142 -23.76 -8.07 8.74
CA SER A 142 -24.13 -7.85 7.35
C SER A 142 -23.74 -6.44 6.89
N THR A 143 -23.29 -6.29 5.64
CA THR A 143 -23.00 -5.00 5.01
C THR A 143 -24.15 -4.00 5.16
N ARG A 144 -25.41 -4.48 5.10
CA ARG A 144 -26.61 -3.66 5.29
C ARG A 144 -26.70 -3.07 6.69
N PHE A 145 -26.32 -3.83 7.71
CA PHE A 145 -26.31 -3.38 9.10
C PHE A 145 -25.28 -2.26 9.29
N ASP A 146 -24.03 -2.50 8.87
CA ASP A 146 -22.94 -1.53 9.00
C ASP A 146 -23.20 -0.25 8.20
N CYS A 147 -23.69 -0.38 6.96
CA CYS A 147 -24.13 0.76 6.17
C CYS A 147 -25.19 1.60 6.89
N ARG A 148 -26.16 0.95 7.54
CA ARG A 148 -27.26 1.62 8.23
C ARG A 148 -26.77 2.34 9.49
N ILE A 149 -25.93 1.68 10.29
CA ILE A 149 -25.41 2.26 11.53
C ILE A 149 -24.50 3.45 11.22
N ALA A 150 -23.56 3.32 10.27
CA ALA A 150 -22.69 4.42 9.86
C ALA A 150 -23.49 5.62 9.30
N ARG A 151 -24.54 5.36 8.51
CA ARG A 151 -25.45 6.40 7.98
C ARG A 151 -26.20 7.13 9.08
N ASN A 152 -26.80 6.40 10.01
CA ASN A 152 -27.56 6.99 11.13
C ASN A 152 -26.68 7.92 11.96
N TRP A 153 -25.41 7.58 12.12
CA TRP A 153 -24.47 8.36 12.91
C TRP A 153 -24.13 9.72 12.27
N ARG A 154 -23.93 9.76 10.94
CA ARG A 154 -23.55 11.00 10.23
C ARG A 154 -24.71 11.96 9.93
N LYS A 155 -25.96 11.61 10.31
CA LYS A 155 -27.23 12.38 10.16
C LYS A 155 -27.56 12.96 8.76
N SER A 156 -26.71 12.80 7.75
CA SER A 156 -26.92 13.26 6.37
C SER A 156 -26.83 12.08 5.40
N LEU A 157 -27.92 11.83 4.68
CA LEU A 157 -28.03 10.78 3.65
C LEU A 157 -27.21 11.09 2.39
N LEU A 158 -26.74 12.33 2.20
CA LEU A 158 -26.30 12.79 0.88
C LEU A 158 -24.83 12.52 0.55
N ASP A 159 -24.00 12.03 1.48
CA ASP A 159 -22.54 11.94 1.24
C ASP A 159 -21.85 10.67 1.78
N SER A 160 -22.61 9.62 2.09
CA SER A 160 -22.04 8.30 2.45
C SER A 160 -21.94 7.40 1.22
N ARG A 161 -20.81 7.54 0.50
CA ARG A 161 -20.45 6.66 -0.62
C ARG A 161 -19.67 5.45 -0.10
N TRP A 162 -20.21 4.27 -0.30
CA TRP A 162 -19.48 3.00 -0.13
C TRP A 162 -18.80 2.65 -1.45
N ARG A 163 -17.59 2.11 -1.36
CA ARG A 163 -16.86 1.59 -2.52
C ARG A 163 -16.54 0.13 -2.26
N CYS A 164 -16.75 -0.70 -3.28
CA CYS A 164 -16.37 -2.10 -3.31
C CYS A 164 -15.71 -2.36 -4.67
N ARG A 165 -14.74 -3.28 -4.71
CA ARG A 165 -14.13 -3.70 -5.97
C ARG A 165 -15.19 -4.37 -6.81
N ARG A 166 -15.26 -4.06 -8.12
CA ARG A 166 -16.20 -4.74 -9.03
C ARG A 166 -15.67 -6.14 -9.37
N ARG A 167 -16.16 -7.17 -8.69
CA ARG A 167 -15.84 -8.60 -8.90
C ARG A 167 -17.10 -9.45 -8.68
N ASP A 168 -17.14 -10.62 -9.31
CA ASP A 168 -18.33 -11.49 -9.25
C ASP A 168 -18.63 -12.06 -7.86
N ILE A 169 -17.63 -12.14 -7.00
CA ILE A 169 -17.79 -12.59 -5.61
C ILE A 169 -18.55 -11.59 -4.73
N TYR A 170 -18.83 -10.37 -5.22
CA TYR A 170 -19.48 -9.29 -4.47
C TYR A 170 -20.89 -8.91 -5.00
N HIS A 171 -21.54 -9.79 -5.78
CA HIS A 171 -22.92 -9.59 -6.26
C HIS A 171 -23.96 -9.74 -5.15
#